data_AF-A0AAN7B950-F1
#
_entry.id   AF-A0AAN7B950-F1
#
_cell.length_a   1.000
_cell.length_b   1.000
_cell.length_c   1.000
_cell.angle_alpha   90.00
_cell.angle_beta   90.00
_cell.angle_gamma   90.00
#
_symmetry.space_group_name_H-M   'P 1'
#
loop_
_entity.id
_entity.type
_entity.pdbx_description
1 polymer ?
#
loop_
_entity_poly.entity_id
_entity_poly.type
_entity_poly.pdbx_seq_one_letter_code
_entity_poly.pdbx_strand_id
1 'polypeptide(L)'
;MKQSKSCIIPLLATGAAAQVVKPANFVPGVKWQIDIMASLDITKTLTPTDALVWDLDLYHLQRHPDIITTLRSKIPNVSIICYFNAGLAQPSDCDWDTVWQKPEYKSLLGNSYDPPFSEEKWINIRNTTAIDLLKNRVTTAANLGCDGVDPDNIDGYSADTGFNLNQQDYIKLMTTLATTAHGLKTKRGNTLLIGQKNAPELVSSLNSVLDFAVLEDCKNLRNEADRAFCADFQPYITQNKPVFSIEYPTSLRNKNSPQQCNTSGANSAQYTASCEIDSAVGGKRGNFKFSEILKLRDGADESEHGELNGCTQYCGQGQGKGVVVTPVNEEIDGDECKPVSKSFKLMAREFAA
;
A
#
# COMPACT_ATOMS: atom_id res chain seq x y z
N MET A 1 -51.83 23.84 40.63
CA MET A 1 -51.27 22.97 39.57
C MET A 1 -50.53 23.87 38.57
N LYS A 2 -49.19 23.92 38.64
CA LYS A 2 -48.35 24.59 37.63
C LYS A 2 -47.72 23.48 36.77
N GLN A 3 -48.11 23.37 35.50
CA GLN A 3 -47.46 22.48 34.54
C GLN A 3 -46.25 23.19 33.94
N SER A 4 -45.06 22.63 34.21
CA SER A 4 -43.81 22.96 33.55
C SER A 4 -43.85 22.48 32.11
N LYS A 5 -43.71 23.39 31.14
CA LYS A 5 -43.46 23.05 29.74
C LYS A 5 -41.96 22.83 29.58
N SER A 6 -41.56 21.56 29.44
CA SER A 6 -40.18 21.19 29.11
C SER A 6 -39.90 21.55 27.65
N CYS A 7 -38.94 22.43 27.43
CA CYS A 7 -38.45 22.81 26.11
C CYS A 7 -37.41 21.78 25.66
N ILE A 8 -37.77 20.90 24.73
CA ILE A 8 -36.83 19.95 24.14
C ILE A 8 -36.03 20.70 23.07
N ILE A 9 -34.76 20.96 23.36
CA ILE A 9 -33.78 21.44 22.38
C ILE A 9 -33.42 20.24 21.50
N PRO A 10 -33.54 20.31 20.16
CA PRO A 10 -33.09 19.24 19.31
C PRO A 10 -31.56 19.21 19.33
N LEU A 11 -31.02 18.08 19.77
CA LEU A 11 -29.60 17.76 19.66
C LEU A 11 -29.26 17.74 18.16
N LEU A 12 -28.45 18.69 17.70
CA LEU A 12 -27.90 18.72 16.36
C LEU A 12 -27.16 17.39 16.13
N ALA A 13 -27.63 16.61 15.16
CA ALA A 13 -26.97 15.40 14.72
C ALA A 13 -25.55 15.75 14.26
N THR A 14 -24.57 15.18 14.95
CA THR A 14 -23.17 15.16 14.53
C THR A 14 -23.09 14.61 13.09
N GLY A 15 -22.37 15.32 12.23
CA GLY A 15 -22.35 15.11 10.78
C GLY A 15 -22.20 13.65 10.37
N ALA A 16 -23.01 13.22 9.41
CA ALA A 16 -22.84 11.95 8.73
C ALA A 16 -21.41 11.90 8.14
N ALA A 17 -20.60 10.92 8.56
CA ALA A 17 -19.36 10.63 7.88
C ALA A 17 -19.66 10.47 6.38
N ALA A 18 -19.00 11.24 5.53
CA ALA A 18 -19.21 11.17 4.09
C ALA A 18 -19.01 9.71 3.64
N GLN A 19 -20.00 9.15 2.96
CA GLN A 19 -19.94 7.77 2.50
C GLN A 19 -18.75 7.59 1.56
N VAL A 20 -17.82 6.70 1.90
CA VAL A 20 -16.71 6.32 1.01
C VAL A 20 -17.29 5.67 -0.24
N VAL A 21 -17.13 6.33 -1.39
CA VAL A 21 -17.54 5.80 -2.70
C VAL A 21 -16.34 5.08 -3.30
N LYS A 22 -16.35 3.75 -3.30
CA LYS A 22 -15.25 2.92 -3.81
C LYS A 22 -15.56 2.31 -5.20
N PRO A 23 -14.53 1.98 -6.00
CA PRO A 23 -14.71 1.21 -7.23
C PRO A 23 -15.40 -0.14 -6.98
N ALA A 24 -16.28 -0.57 -7.89
CA ALA A 24 -17.08 -1.79 -7.73
C ALA A 24 -16.24 -3.09 -7.70
N ASN A 25 -15.08 -3.09 -8.36
CA ASN A 25 -14.09 -4.18 -8.34
C ASN A 25 -13.30 -4.27 -7.02
N PHE A 26 -13.44 -3.32 -6.11
CA PHE A 26 -12.65 -3.25 -4.87
C PHE A 26 -13.32 -4.05 -3.74
N VAL A 27 -13.28 -5.38 -3.87
CA VAL A 27 -13.98 -6.36 -3.02
C VAL A 27 -13.04 -7.50 -2.59
N PRO A 28 -13.34 -8.21 -1.47
CA PRO A 28 -12.57 -9.38 -1.04
C PRO A 28 -12.35 -10.40 -2.16
N GLY A 29 -11.11 -10.92 -2.28
CA GLY A 29 -10.72 -11.91 -3.27
C GLY A 29 -10.53 -11.38 -4.70
N VAL A 30 -10.56 -10.06 -4.93
CA VAL A 30 -10.25 -9.48 -6.24
C VAL A 30 -8.82 -9.82 -6.66
N LYS A 31 -8.62 -10.24 -7.91
CA LYS A 31 -7.29 -10.47 -8.47
C LYS A 31 -6.53 -9.14 -8.56
N TRP A 32 -5.28 -9.14 -8.10
CA TRP A 32 -4.45 -7.95 -8.04
C TRP A 32 -3.03 -8.20 -8.54
N GLN A 33 -2.26 -7.14 -8.73
CA GLN A 33 -0.83 -7.17 -9.02
C GLN A 33 -0.15 -6.06 -8.21
N ILE A 34 1.09 -6.27 -7.83
CA ILE A 34 1.94 -5.26 -7.19
C ILE A 34 3.31 -5.28 -7.86
N ASP A 35 3.77 -4.14 -8.36
CA ASP A 35 5.09 -3.99 -8.97
C ASP A 35 5.66 -2.62 -8.55
N ILE A 36 6.47 -2.61 -7.48
CA ILE A 36 7.00 -1.37 -6.87
C ILE A 36 8.53 -1.27 -6.96
N MET A 37 9.21 -2.36 -7.29
CA MET A 37 10.68 -2.36 -7.45
C MET A 37 11.14 -1.77 -8.78
N ALA A 38 10.27 -1.75 -9.78
CA ALA A 38 10.58 -1.21 -11.10
C ALA A 38 9.34 -0.66 -11.81
N SER A 39 9.51 0.38 -12.62
CA SER A 39 8.43 0.94 -13.45
C SER A 39 7.92 -0.09 -14.47
N LEU A 40 6.62 -0.07 -14.77
CA LEU A 40 6.06 -0.92 -15.82
C LEU A 40 6.60 -0.55 -17.20
N ASP A 41 7.01 -1.56 -17.98
CA ASP A 41 7.43 -1.37 -19.37
C ASP A 41 6.22 -1.38 -20.31
N ILE A 42 5.64 -0.20 -20.49
CA ILE A 42 4.47 0.02 -21.34
C ILE A 42 4.75 -0.06 -22.84
N THR A 43 6.02 -0.23 -23.25
CA THR A 43 6.37 -0.52 -24.66
C THR A 43 6.11 -1.98 -25.01
N LYS A 44 5.96 -2.84 -24.00
CA LYS A 44 5.67 -4.26 -24.13
C LYS A 44 4.19 -4.55 -23.83
N THR A 45 3.78 -5.78 -24.09
CA THR A 45 2.41 -6.23 -23.76
C THR A 45 2.30 -6.46 -22.26
N LEU A 46 1.55 -5.60 -21.57
CA LEU A 46 1.28 -5.75 -20.14
C LEU A 46 0.47 -7.02 -19.86
N THR A 47 0.87 -7.73 -18.81
CA THR A 47 0.24 -8.94 -18.29
C THR A 47 0.39 -8.91 -16.77
N PRO A 48 -0.60 -9.39 -15.98
CA PRO A 48 -1.85 -10.01 -16.41
C PRO A 48 -2.94 -8.99 -16.77
N THR A 49 -3.79 -9.30 -17.75
CA THR A 49 -4.87 -8.39 -18.17
C THR A 49 -6.17 -8.56 -17.37
N ASP A 50 -6.23 -9.55 -16.49
CA ASP A 50 -7.37 -9.88 -15.62
C ASP A 50 -7.15 -9.49 -14.14
N ALA A 51 -6.01 -8.88 -13.79
CA ALA A 51 -5.83 -8.24 -12.49
C ALA A 51 -6.55 -6.88 -12.47
N LEU A 52 -7.54 -6.74 -11.59
CA LEU A 52 -8.40 -5.55 -11.54
C LEU A 52 -7.91 -4.50 -10.54
N VAL A 53 -6.90 -4.82 -9.75
CA VAL A 53 -6.22 -3.89 -8.83
C VAL A 53 -4.72 -3.97 -9.09
N TRP A 54 -4.06 -2.82 -9.24
CA TRP A 54 -2.62 -2.71 -9.46
C TRP A 54 -2.02 -1.77 -8.44
N ASP A 55 -1.10 -2.25 -7.63
CA ASP A 55 -0.35 -1.47 -6.66
C ASP A 55 1.04 -1.14 -7.21
N LEU A 56 1.32 0.15 -7.39
CA LEU A 56 2.48 0.65 -8.10
C LEU A 56 3.12 1.78 -7.32
N ASP A 57 4.43 1.92 -7.43
CA ASP A 57 5.15 2.98 -6.75
C ASP A 57 4.68 4.38 -7.20
N LEU A 58 4.40 5.26 -6.23
CA LEU A 58 3.93 6.62 -6.46
C LEU A 58 4.86 7.42 -7.37
N TYR A 59 6.16 7.27 -7.18
CA TYR A 59 7.17 8.07 -7.86
C TYR A 59 7.57 7.48 -9.22
N HIS A 60 7.48 6.16 -9.41
CA HIS A 60 7.44 5.55 -10.75
C HIS A 60 6.30 6.13 -11.58
N LEU A 61 5.10 6.25 -11.00
CA LEU A 61 3.94 6.86 -11.67
C LEU A 61 4.08 8.38 -11.83
N GLN A 62 4.81 9.06 -10.96
CA GLN A 62 5.10 10.49 -11.13
C GLN A 62 6.07 10.74 -12.29
N ARG A 63 7.10 9.90 -12.43
CA ARG A 63 8.03 9.93 -13.58
C ARG A 63 7.31 9.56 -14.87
N HIS A 64 6.43 8.55 -14.82
CA HIS A 64 5.77 7.95 -15.98
C HIS A 64 4.24 7.87 -15.84
N PRO A 65 3.53 9.03 -15.83
CA PRO A 65 2.08 9.06 -15.63
C PRO A 65 1.27 8.41 -16.75
N ASP A 66 1.88 8.18 -17.91
CA ASP A 66 1.34 7.44 -19.04
C ASP A 66 1.12 5.95 -18.73
N ILE A 67 1.80 5.39 -17.71
CA ILE A 67 1.52 4.05 -17.18
C ILE A 67 0.04 3.93 -16.77
N ILE A 68 -0.50 4.92 -16.04
CA ILE A 68 -1.91 4.94 -15.61
C ILE A 68 -2.85 4.90 -16.81
N THR A 69 -2.57 5.71 -17.83
CA THR A 69 -3.41 5.76 -19.03
C THR A 69 -3.32 4.47 -19.84
N THR A 70 -2.13 3.86 -19.92
CA THR A 70 -1.92 2.60 -20.62
C THR A 70 -2.66 1.47 -19.92
N LEU A 71 -2.49 1.29 -18.61
CA LEU A 71 -3.21 0.27 -17.83
C LEU A 71 -4.72 0.38 -18.02
N ARG A 72 -5.28 1.59 -17.90
CA ARG A 72 -6.73 1.83 -18.08
C ARG A 72 -7.22 1.56 -19.49
N SER A 73 -6.37 1.73 -20.51
CA SER A 73 -6.71 1.37 -21.89
C SER A 73 -6.73 -0.15 -22.13
N LYS A 74 -5.94 -0.91 -21.36
CA LYS A 74 -5.79 -2.37 -21.51
C LYS A 74 -6.71 -3.17 -20.60
N ILE A 75 -7.03 -2.64 -19.42
CA ILE A 75 -7.78 -3.33 -18.38
C ILE A 75 -8.98 -2.47 -17.99
N PRO A 76 -10.18 -2.80 -18.50
CA PRO A 76 -11.40 -2.09 -18.16
C PRO A 76 -11.63 -2.08 -16.64
N ASN A 77 -11.99 -0.91 -16.12
CA ASN A 77 -12.30 -0.67 -14.71
C ASN A 77 -11.14 -0.90 -13.71
N VAL A 78 -9.90 -1.10 -14.16
CA VAL A 78 -8.74 -1.27 -13.27
C VAL A 78 -8.65 -0.15 -12.23
N SER A 79 -8.43 -0.54 -10.98
CA SER A 79 -8.13 0.36 -9.87
C SER A 79 -6.62 0.38 -9.66
N ILE A 80 -6.04 1.57 -9.52
CA ILE A 80 -4.60 1.73 -9.30
C ILE A 80 -4.37 2.23 -7.87
N ILE A 81 -3.64 1.47 -7.08
CA ILE A 81 -3.13 1.88 -5.77
C ILE A 81 -1.73 2.45 -5.98
N CYS A 82 -1.42 3.52 -5.25
CA CYS A 82 -0.11 4.15 -5.28
C CYS A 82 0.60 3.92 -3.95
N TYR A 83 1.59 3.04 -3.97
CA TYR A 83 2.49 2.76 -2.87
C TYR A 83 3.35 3.98 -2.57
N PHE A 84 3.55 4.29 -1.29
CA PHE A 84 4.60 5.18 -0.83
C PHE A 84 4.98 4.83 0.61
N ASN A 85 6.20 5.16 1.02
CA ASN A 85 6.61 4.91 2.40
C ASN A 85 6.11 6.00 3.35
N ALA A 86 5.36 5.66 4.39
CA ALA A 86 4.87 6.63 5.37
C ALA A 86 5.77 6.73 6.61
N GLY A 87 6.53 5.68 6.90
CA GLY A 87 7.48 5.62 8.01
C GLY A 87 8.87 6.17 7.66
N LEU A 88 9.29 6.07 6.40
CA LEU A 88 10.65 6.39 5.95
C LEU A 88 10.66 7.40 4.81
N ALA A 89 11.67 8.26 4.80
CA ALA A 89 12.08 9.05 3.63
C ALA A 89 13.18 8.29 2.89
N GLN A 90 13.01 8.11 1.57
CA GLN A 90 13.86 7.25 0.77
C GLN A 90 14.63 8.06 -0.29
N PRO A 91 15.93 7.80 -0.53
CA PRO A 91 16.71 8.55 -1.53
C PRO A 91 16.20 8.47 -2.97
N SER A 92 15.52 7.39 -3.33
CA SER A 92 14.89 7.19 -4.65
C SER A 92 13.62 8.02 -4.84
N ASP A 93 13.05 8.57 -3.77
CA ASP A 93 11.80 9.34 -3.83
C ASP A 93 12.00 10.73 -4.45
N CYS A 94 11.00 11.17 -5.22
CA CYS A 94 11.02 12.51 -5.84
C CYS A 94 11.09 13.67 -4.84
N ASP A 95 10.68 13.44 -3.59
CA ASP A 95 10.70 14.44 -2.52
C ASP A 95 11.95 14.38 -1.64
N TRP A 96 12.91 13.49 -1.90
CA TRP A 96 14.14 13.38 -1.11
C TRP A 96 15.00 14.65 -1.18
N ASP A 97 15.57 14.97 -2.34
CA ASP A 97 16.46 16.13 -2.50
C ASP A 97 15.70 17.47 -2.49
N THR A 98 14.44 17.43 -2.88
CA THR A 98 13.60 18.61 -3.04
C THR A 98 12.91 19.01 -1.73
N VAL A 99 12.72 18.06 -0.80
CA VAL A 99 12.09 18.29 0.52
C VAL A 99 12.98 17.75 1.64
N TRP A 100 13.11 16.44 1.81
CA TRP A 100 13.68 15.83 3.03
C TRP A 100 15.14 16.24 3.32
N GLN A 101 15.93 16.52 2.28
CA GLN A 101 17.31 17.00 2.41
C GLN A 101 17.44 18.50 2.67
N LYS A 102 16.36 19.29 2.61
CA LYS A 102 16.44 20.72 2.90
C LYS A 102 16.73 20.97 4.39
N PRO A 103 17.58 21.95 4.73
CA PRO A 103 18.01 22.19 6.11
C PRO A 103 16.87 22.31 7.13
N GLU A 104 15.74 22.91 6.73
CA GLU A 104 14.54 23.09 7.55
C GLU A 104 13.79 21.79 7.89
N TYR A 105 13.97 20.72 7.10
CA TYR A 105 13.29 19.43 7.29
C TYR A 105 14.21 18.32 7.80
N LYS A 106 15.53 18.53 7.83
CA LYS A 106 16.50 17.52 8.31
C LYS A 106 16.23 17.04 9.74
N SER A 107 15.69 17.89 10.61
CA SER A 107 15.34 17.52 11.99
C SER A 107 14.11 16.61 12.10
N LEU A 108 13.40 16.38 10.99
CA LEU A 108 12.30 15.44 10.90
C LEU A 108 12.77 14.01 10.60
N LEU A 109 14.06 13.82 10.27
CA LEU A 109 14.66 12.53 9.96
C LEU A 109 15.39 11.97 11.18
N GLY A 110 15.14 10.70 11.47
CA GLY A 110 15.70 9.94 12.59
C GLY A 110 16.81 8.99 12.15
N ASN A 111 16.82 7.81 12.76
CA ASN A 111 17.79 6.78 12.46
C ASN A 111 17.63 6.22 11.04
N SER A 112 18.67 5.55 10.56
CA SER A 112 18.60 4.74 9.36
C SER A 112 17.65 3.56 9.55
N TYR A 113 17.04 3.08 8.46
CA TYR A 113 16.43 1.77 8.42
C TYR A 113 17.48 0.66 8.50
N ASP A 114 17.01 -0.57 8.70
CA ASP A 114 17.88 -1.75 8.76
C ASP A 114 18.46 -2.08 7.36
N PRO A 115 19.65 -2.69 7.29
CA PRO A 115 20.19 -3.21 6.04
C PRO A 115 19.20 -4.15 5.33
N PRO A 116 19.13 -4.11 3.98
CA PRO A 116 20.04 -3.38 3.10
C PRO A 116 19.71 -1.88 2.89
N PHE A 117 18.55 -1.39 3.34
CA PHE A 117 18.05 -0.03 3.04
C PHE A 117 18.55 1.05 4.02
N SER A 118 19.82 0.98 4.40
CA SER A 118 20.43 1.84 5.43
C SER A 118 20.45 3.33 5.10
N GLU A 119 20.22 3.68 3.84
CA GLU A 119 20.10 5.03 3.32
C GLU A 119 18.72 5.66 3.61
N GLU A 120 17.69 4.85 3.85
CA GLU A 120 16.35 5.31 4.22
C GLU A 120 16.33 5.81 5.66
N LYS A 121 15.54 6.84 5.93
CA LYS A 121 15.50 7.52 7.23
C LYS A 121 14.11 7.56 7.82
N TRP A 122 13.97 7.15 9.08
CA TRP A 122 12.72 7.24 9.82
C TRP A 122 12.21 8.67 9.92
N ILE A 123 10.91 8.86 9.71
CA ILE A 123 10.24 10.16 9.76
C ILE A 123 9.67 10.38 11.17
N ASN A 124 9.81 11.60 11.68
CA ASN A 124 9.16 12.01 12.93
C ASN A 124 7.65 12.22 12.73
N ILE A 125 6.89 11.12 12.74
CA ILE A 125 5.44 11.12 12.49
C ILE A 125 4.60 11.85 13.56
N ARG A 126 5.22 12.34 14.66
CA ARG A 126 4.56 13.21 15.64
C ARG A 126 4.61 14.68 15.26
N ASN A 127 5.50 15.05 14.35
CA ASN A 127 5.67 16.42 13.90
C ASN A 127 4.63 16.76 12.82
N THR A 128 3.90 17.86 13.00
CA THR A 128 2.85 18.28 12.05
C THR A 128 3.39 18.59 10.66
N THR A 129 4.61 19.14 10.56
CA THR A 129 5.25 19.40 9.27
C THR A 129 5.52 18.10 8.52
N ALA A 130 6.03 17.07 9.20
CA ALA A 130 6.24 15.76 8.58
C ALA A 130 4.92 15.14 8.10
N ILE A 131 3.87 15.21 8.92
CA ILE A 131 2.52 14.74 8.55
C ILE A 131 2.01 15.49 7.31
N ASP A 132 2.21 16.81 7.22
CA ASP A 132 1.78 17.59 6.06
C ASP A 132 2.56 17.24 4.78
N LEU A 133 3.84 16.87 4.91
CA LEU A 133 4.61 16.30 3.79
C LEU A 133 4.06 14.94 3.33
N LEU A 134 3.67 14.07 4.26
CA LEU A 134 3.03 12.78 3.92
C LEU A 134 1.64 12.99 3.29
N LYS A 135 0.86 13.98 3.72
CA LYS A 135 -0.39 14.38 3.04
C LYS A 135 -0.16 14.86 1.60
N ASN A 136 0.99 15.47 1.32
CA ASN A 136 1.34 15.84 -0.05
C ASN A 136 1.53 14.59 -0.92
N ARG A 137 2.12 13.50 -0.41
CA ARG A 137 2.20 12.21 -1.13
C ARG A 137 0.80 11.67 -1.50
N VAL A 138 -0.14 11.70 -0.55
CA VAL A 138 -1.56 11.33 -0.78
C VAL A 138 -2.20 12.22 -1.85
N THR A 139 -1.96 13.53 -1.80
CA THR A 139 -2.50 14.48 -2.78
C THR A 139 -1.89 14.28 -4.17
N THR A 140 -0.59 13.98 -4.24
CA THR A 140 0.11 13.63 -5.48
C THR A 140 -0.51 12.38 -6.11
N ALA A 141 -0.79 11.34 -5.32
CA ALA A 141 -1.46 10.12 -5.81
C ALA A 141 -2.80 10.44 -6.48
N ALA A 142 -3.68 11.22 -5.82
CA ALA A 142 -4.95 11.63 -6.41
C ALA A 142 -4.77 12.40 -7.73
N ASN A 143 -3.79 13.31 -7.77
CA ASN A 143 -3.50 14.15 -8.95
C ASN A 143 -2.91 13.37 -10.12
N LEU A 144 -2.09 12.35 -9.87
CA LEU A 144 -1.61 11.43 -10.92
C LEU A 144 -2.78 10.63 -11.48
N GLY A 145 -3.70 10.22 -10.59
CA GLY A 145 -4.95 9.58 -10.94
C GLY A 145 -5.11 8.21 -10.30
N CYS A 146 -4.43 7.95 -9.19
CA CYS A 146 -4.60 6.75 -8.39
C CYS A 146 -6.03 6.67 -7.84
N ASP A 147 -6.50 5.45 -7.61
CA ASP A 147 -7.77 5.13 -6.98
C ASP A 147 -7.63 4.82 -5.48
N GLY A 148 -6.41 4.52 -5.01
CA GLY A 148 -6.06 4.44 -3.59
C GLY A 148 -4.57 4.64 -3.33
N VAL A 149 -4.17 4.60 -2.06
CA VAL A 149 -2.77 4.67 -1.63
C VAL A 149 -2.43 3.55 -0.63
N ASP A 150 -1.21 3.02 -0.71
CA ASP A 150 -0.65 2.01 0.21
C ASP A 150 0.54 2.62 0.98
N PRO A 151 0.32 3.15 2.20
CA PRO A 151 1.38 3.78 2.99
C PRO A 151 2.17 2.74 3.80
N ASP A 152 3.45 2.55 3.49
CA ASP A 152 4.32 1.53 4.11
C ASP A 152 5.01 1.98 5.41
N ASN A 153 5.60 1.02 6.13
CA ASN A 153 6.36 1.18 7.37
C ASN A 153 5.57 1.89 8.47
N ILE A 154 4.32 1.46 8.64
CA ILE A 154 3.41 1.96 9.68
C ILE A 154 3.55 1.20 11.02
N ASP A 155 4.63 0.46 11.18
CA ASP A 155 4.98 -0.41 12.30
C ASP A 155 6.30 -0.02 12.98
N GLY A 156 6.86 1.16 12.69
CA GLY A 156 8.11 1.61 13.33
C GLY A 156 8.04 1.79 14.86
N TYR A 157 6.91 1.54 15.52
CA TYR A 157 6.84 1.39 16.98
C TYR A 157 7.60 0.15 17.51
N SER A 158 7.97 -0.79 16.63
CA SER A 158 8.83 -1.94 16.94
C SER A 158 10.28 -1.76 16.47
N ALA A 159 10.66 -0.58 15.98
CA ALA A 159 11.99 -0.30 15.44
C ALA A 159 12.71 0.80 16.23
N ASP A 160 14.04 0.88 16.11
CA ASP A 160 14.82 2.00 16.64
C ASP A 160 14.80 3.19 15.67
N THR A 161 13.71 3.94 15.69
CA THR A 161 13.51 5.05 14.75
C THR A 161 14.32 6.31 15.09
N GLY A 162 15.00 6.33 16.23
CA GLY A 162 15.57 7.56 16.81
C GLY A 162 14.51 8.50 17.42
N PHE A 163 13.25 8.07 17.45
CA PHE A 163 12.14 8.76 18.10
C PHE A 163 11.41 7.79 19.02
N ASN A 164 10.86 8.28 20.13
CA ASN A 164 10.04 7.46 21.03
C ASN A 164 8.61 7.35 20.50
N LEU A 165 8.43 6.61 19.40
CA LEU A 165 7.15 6.36 18.75
C LEU A 165 6.45 5.15 19.35
N ASN A 166 5.12 5.17 19.36
CA ASN A 166 4.29 4.06 19.81
C ASN A 166 3.10 3.83 18.87
N GLN A 167 2.33 2.78 19.12
CA GLN A 167 1.15 2.41 18.32
C GLN A 167 0.12 3.55 18.16
N GLN A 168 -0.09 4.39 19.19
CA GLN A 168 -1.04 5.51 19.12
C GLN A 168 -0.56 6.61 18.17
N ASP A 169 0.75 6.82 18.04
CA ASP A 169 1.30 7.78 17.07
C ASP A 169 0.99 7.33 15.64
N TYR A 170 1.12 6.03 15.34
CA TYR A 170 0.78 5.45 14.03
C TYR A 170 -0.73 5.42 13.77
N ILE A 171 -1.56 5.11 14.79
CA ILE A 171 -3.02 5.22 14.66
C ILE A 171 -3.43 6.65 14.30
N LYS A 172 -2.83 7.66 14.95
CA LYS A 172 -3.07 9.07 14.66
C LYS A 172 -2.61 9.45 13.27
N LEU A 173 -1.42 9.03 12.85
CA LEU A 173 -0.90 9.25 11.50
C LEU A 173 -1.87 8.69 10.46
N MET A 174 -2.20 7.40 10.56
CA MET A 174 -3.06 6.72 9.58
C MET A 174 -4.47 7.28 9.54
N THR A 175 -5.05 7.65 10.68
CA THR A 175 -6.35 8.34 10.73
C THR A 175 -6.29 9.71 10.04
N THR A 176 -5.17 10.43 10.19
CA THR A 176 -4.96 11.73 9.55
C THR A 176 -4.79 11.60 8.04
N LEU A 177 -4.03 10.61 7.58
CA LEU A 177 -3.87 10.32 6.16
C LEU A 177 -5.18 9.81 5.54
N ALA A 178 -5.94 9.00 6.24
CA ALA A 178 -7.26 8.54 5.81
C ALA A 178 -8.24 9.70 5.65
N THR A 179 -8.29 10.62 6.62
CA THR A 179 -9.09 11.85 6.53
C THR A 179 -8.71 12.66 5.29
N THR A 180 -7.41 12.74 4.98
CA THR A 180 -6.90 13.44 3.81
C THR A 180 -7.32 12.74 2.52
N ALA A 181 -7.11 11.42 2.41
CA ALA A 181 -7.50 10.61 1.26
C ALA A 181 -9.01 10.67 1.01
N HIS A 182 -9.82 10.49 2.06
CA HIS A 182 -11.27 10.49 1.96
C HIS A 182 -11.87 11.85 1.57
N GLY A 183 -11.14 12.94 1.84
CA GLY A 183 -11.49 14.30 1.38
C GLY A 183 -11.20 14.55 -0.11
N LEU A 184 -10.45 13.66 -0.77
CA LEU A 184 -10.07 13.78 -2.17
C LEU A 184 -10.95 12.91 -3.08
N LYS A 185 -11.12 13.37 -4.32
CA LYS A 185 -11.76 12.60 -5.39
C LYS A 185 -10.73 12.10 -6.38
N THR A 186 -10.84 10.83 -6.76
CA THR A 186 -10.02 10.26 -7.83
C THR A 186 -10.46 10.86 -9.17
N LYS A 187 -9.62 10.77 -10.20
CA LYS A 187 -10.00 11.18 -11.57
C LYS A 187 -11.21 10.42 -12.13
N ARG A 188 -11.63 9.34 -11.48
CA ARG A 188 -12.81 8.53 -11.81
C ARG A 188 -14.04 8.91 -10.98
N GLY A 189 -13.97 9.93 -10.12
CA GLY A 189 -15.07 10.42 -9.30
C GLY A 189 -15.32 9.66 -8.00
N ASN A 190 -14.51 8.63 -7.71
CA ASN A 190 -14.56 7.89 -6.46
C ASN A 190 -13.87 8.67 -5.34
N THR A 191 -14.08 8.24 -4.10
CA THR A 191 -13.22 8.64 -2.97
C THR A 191 -11.86 7.98 -3.12
N LEU A 192 -10.75 8.70 -2.88
CA LEU A 192 -9.43 8.09 -2.84
C LEU A 192 -9.33 7.17 -1.62
N LEU A 193 -9.01 5.90 -1.85
CA LEU A 193 -8.93 4.88 -0.80
C LEU A 193 -7.56 4.89 -0.11
N ILE A 194 -7.48 4.34 1.10
CA ILE A 194 -6.22 4.16 1.83
C ILE A 194 -6.13 2.76 2.47
N GLY A 195 -4.95 2.15 2.37
CA GLY A 195 -4.64 0.82 2.90
C GLY A 195 -3.96 0.83 4.27
N GLN A 196 -4.07 -0.29 4.98
CA GLN A 196 -3.16 -0.64 6.08
C GLN A 196 -2.09 -1.60 5.57
N LYS A 197 -0.82 -1.22 5.70
CA LYS A 197 0.31 -2.10 5.38
C LYS A 197 0.83 -2.78 6.64
N ASN A 198 0.73 -4.11 6.73
CA ASN A 198 1.15 -4.88 7.93
C ASN A 198 0.60 -4.26 9.25
N ALA A 199 1.38 -4.27 10.33
CA ALA A 199 1.01 -3.74 11.65
C ALA A 199 -0.26 -4.39 12.27
N PRO A 200 -0.30 -5.72 12.47
CA PRO A 200 -1.49 -6.44 12.93
C PRO A 200 -2.04 -5.90 14.27
N GLU A 201 -1.19 -5.35 15.14
CA GLU A 201 -1.61 -4.77 16.43
C GLU A 201 -2.54 -3.57 16.26
N LEU A 202 -2.49 -2.88 15.11
CA LEU A 202 -3.28 -1.68 14.86
C LEU A 202 -4.66 -1.96 14.26
N VAL A 203 -4.93 -3.19 13.81
CA VAL A 203 -6.16 -3.52 13.05
C VAL A 203 -7.43 -3.15 13.80
N SER A 204 -7.49 -3.42 15.10
CA SER A 204 -8.66 -3.11 15.93
C SER A 204 -9.02 -1.62 15.97
N SER A 205 -8.03 -0.75 15.76
CA SER A 205 -8.19 0.70 15.74
C SER A 205 -8.38 1.27 14.33
N LEU A 206 -7.88 0.57 13.30
CA LEU A 206 -7.81 1.09 11.94
C LEU A 206 -8.81 0.47 10.96
N ASN A 207 -9.33 -0.73 11.23
CA ASN A 207 -10.20 -1.44 10.28
C ASN A 207 -11.49 -0.69 9.91
N SER A 208 -11.98 0.19 10.79
CA SER A 208 -13.17 1.02 10.55
C SER A 208 -12.84 2.32 9.83
N VAL A 209 -11.57 2.70 9.81
CA VAL A 209 -11.04 3.95 9.22
C VAL A 209 -10.47 3.71 7.82
N LEU A 210 -9.77 2.59 7.61
CA LEU A 210 -9.07 2.29 6.35
C LEU A 210 -9.92 1.39 5.43
N ASP A 211 -9.60 1.38 4.14
CA ASP A 211 -10.44 0.81 3.09
C ASP A 211 -10.03 -0.59 2.63
N PHE A 212 -8.78 -0.98 2.89
CA PHE A 212 -8.18 -2.28 2.60
C PHE A 212 -6.94 -2.51 3.46
N ALA A 213 -6.32 -3.68 3.30
CA ALA A 213 -5.00 -3.97 3.84
C ALA A 213 -4.10 -4.65 2.81
N VAL A 214 -2.79 -4.42 2.93
CA VAL A 214 -1.72 -5.08 2.18
C VAL A 214 -0.80 -5.75 3.20
N LEU A 215 -0.56 -7.05 3.06
CA LEU A 215 0.18 -7.87 4.01
C LEU A 215 1.34 -8.56 3.33
N GLU A 216 2.44 -8.67 4.04
CA GLU A 216 3.63 -9.42 3.63
C GLU A 216 3.92 -10.53 4.64
N ASP A 217 4.11 -11.75 4.13
CA ASP A 217 4.47 -12.93 4.93
C ASP A 217 3.55 -13.17 6.14
N CYS A 218 2.24 -12.96 5.99
CA CYS A 218 1.32 -13.09 7.12
C CYS A 218 1.18 -14.52 7.64
N LYS A 219 1.54 -15.52 6.81
CA LYS A 219 1.62 -16.93 7.20
C LYS A 219 2.92 -17.25 7.95
N ASN A 220 3.84 -16.29 8.02
CA ASN A 220 5.16 -16.43 8.58
C ASN A 220 5.94 -17.62 8.00
N LEU A 221 6.17 -17.59 6.68
CA LEU A 221 6.92 -18.61 5.98
C LEU A 221 8.39 -18.23 5.80
N ARG A 222 8.77 -16.97 6.05
CA ARG A 222 10.18 -16.55 6.00
C ARG A 222 10.95 -16.94 7.26
N ASN A 223 10.34 -16.80 8.44
CA ASN A 223 11.01 -16.98 9.72
C ASN A 223 10.05 -17.59 10.77
N GLU A 224 10.01 -18.91 10.90
CA GLU A 224 9.08 -19.63 11.81
C GLU A 224 9.09 -19.16 13.29
N ALA A 225 10.09 -18.39 13.72
CA ALA A 225 10.10 -17.74 15.04
C ALA A 225 9.08 -16.58 15.17
N ASP A 226 8.72 -15.93 14.07
CA ASP A 226 7.73 -14.87 14.05
C ASP A 226 6.30 -15.42 14.23
N ARG A 227 5.34 -14.53 14.43
CA ARG A 227 3.94 -14.93 14.60
C ARG A 227 3.21 -14.86 13.26
N ALA A 228 2.48 -15.92 12.89
CA ALA A 228 1.47 -15.83 11.85
C ALA A 228 0.33 -14.88 12.28
N PHE A 229 -0.04 -13.94 11.40
CA PHE A 229 -0.95 -12.83 11.73
C PHE A 229 -2.07 -12.61 10.71
N CYS A 230 -2.22 -13.45 9.68
CA CYS A 230 -3.31 -13.28 8.69
C CYS A 230 -4.70 -13.17 9.35
N ALA A 231 -4.95 -13.96 10.40
CA ALA A 231 -6.23 -13.97 11.11
C ALA A 231 -6.63 -12.61 11.68
N ASP A 232 -5.65 -11.78 12.04
CA ASP A 232 -5.89 -10.46 12.65
C ASP A 232 -6.55 -9.50 11.67
N PHE A 233 -6.41 -9.74 10.36
CA PHE A 233 -6.96 -8.91 9.28
C PHE A 233 -8.34 -9.35 8.78
N GLN A 234 -8.90 -10.46 9.30
CA GLN A 234 -10.27 -10.87 9.00
C GLN A 234 -11.35 -9.79 9.25
N PRO A 235 -11.20 -8.84 10.20
CA PRO A 235 -12.13 -7.72 10.33
C PRO A 235 -12.28 -6.84 9.07
N TYR A 236 -11.30 -6.79 8.17
CA TYR A 236 -11.47 -6.13 6.87
C TYR A 236 -12.43 -6.93 5.98
N ILE A 237 -12.25 -8.25 5.91
CA ILE A 237 -13.10 -9.14 5.13
C ILE A 237 -14.56 -9.11 5.61
N THR A 238 -14.80 -9.09 6.93
CA THR A 238 -16.16 -9.00 7.49
C THR A 238 -16.83 -7.67 7.16
N GLN A 239 -16.06 -6.61 6.92
CA GLN A 239 -16.53 -5.30 6.44
C GLN A 239 -16.57 -5.20 4.91
N ASN A 240 -16.41 -6.30 4.18
CA ASN A 240 -16.37 -6.34 2.72
C ASN A 240 -15.27 -5.44 2.10
N LYS A 241 -14.11 -5.40 2.78
CA LYS A 241 -12.89 -4.71 2.35
C LYS A 241 -11.84 -5.73 1.92
N PRO A 242 -11.14 -5.53 0.79
CA PRO A 242 -10.12 -6.48 0.35
C PRO A 242 -8.93 -6.49 1.31
N VAL A 243 -8.31 -7.66 1.42
CA VAL A 243 -6.99 -7.85 2.02
C VAL A 243 -6.12 -8.49 0.96
N PHE A 244 -5.07 -7.78 0.58
CA PHE A 244 -4.06 -8.20 -0.37
C PHE A 244 -2.91 -8.83 0.41
N SER A 245 -2.52 -10.06 0.08
CA SER A 245 -1.50 -10.79 0.84
C SER A 245 -0.45 -11.33 -0.09
N ILE A 246 0.81 -11.15 0.31
CA ILE A 246 2.00 -11.51 -0.43
C ILE A 246 2.77 -12.55 0.38
N GLU A 247 3.08 -13.67 -0.25
CA GLU A 247 3.93 -14.73 0.32
C GLU A 247 5.17 -14.93 -0.55
N TYR A 248 6.27 -15.37 0.07
CA TYR A 248 7.60 -15.27 -0.55
C TYR A 248 8.34 -16.61 -0.55
N PRO A 249 7.93 -17.56 -1.42
CA PRO A 249 8.61 -18.85 -1.54
C PRO A 249 9.98 -18.69 -2.20
N THR A 250 11.03 -19.27 -1.60
CA THR A 250 12.39 -19.22 -2.18
C THR A 250 12.48 -19.85 -3.57
N SER A 251 11.67 -20.88 -3.86
CA SER A 251 11.72 -21.60 -5.15
C SER A 251 11.05 -20.89 -6.33
N LEU A 252 10.37 -19.76 -6.09
CA LEU A 252 9.86 -18.92 -7.17
C LEU A 252 10.98 -18.11 -7.85
N ARG A 253 12.10 -17.88 -7.13
CA ARG A 253 13.27 -17.20 -7.70
C ARG A 253 14.12 -18.17 -8.51
N ASN A 254 14.45 -17.78 -9.74
CA ASN A 254 15.46 -18.40 -10.58
C ASN A 254 16.36 -17.31 -11.18
N LYS A 255 17.57 -17.15 -10.61
CA LYS A 255 18.54 -16.12 -11.00
C LYS A 255 18.94 -16.13 -12.48
N ASN A 256 18.75 -17.25 -13.17
CA ASN A 256 19.11 -17.41 -14.59
C ASN A 256 17.94 -17.08 -15.55
N SER A 257 16.81 -16.61 -15.04
CA SER A 257 15.62 -16.25 -15.83
C SER A 257 15.41 -14.73 -15.86
N PRO A 258 14.78 -14.18 -16.91
CA PRO A 258 14.34 -12.79 -16.92
C PRO A 258 13.52 -12.45 -15.67
N GLN A 259 13.79 -11.28 -15.07
CA GLN A 259 13.17 -10.81 -13.82
C GLN A 259 13.32 -11.81 -12.66
N GLN A 260 14.31 -12.71 -12.76
CA GLN A 260 14.57 -13.82 -11.86
C GLN A 260 13.36 -14.74 -11.61
N CYS A 261 12.42 -14.82 -12.55
CA CYS A 261 11.17 -15.55 -12.35
C CYS A 261 11.28 -17.02 -12.77
N ASN A 262 10.98 -17.94 -11.87
CA ASN A 262 10.79 -19.34 -12.22
C ASN A 262 9.42 -19.52 -12.89
N THR A 263 9.40 -19.64 -14.23
CA THR A 263 8.17 -19.81 -15.01
C THR A 263 7.45 -21.15 -14.74
N SER A 264 8.11 -22.11 -14.08
CA SER A 264 7.49 -23.34 -13.58
C SER A 264 6.86 -23.16 -12.18
N GLY A 265 6.90 -21.95 -11.63
CA GLY A 265 6.35 -21.58 -10.34
C GLY A 265 7.14 -22.11 -9.14
N ALA A 266 6.68 -21.76 -7.95
CA ALA A 266 7.16 -22.34 -6.70
C ALA A 266 6.99 -23.87 -6.71
N ASN A 267 7.90 -24.56 -6.01
CA ASN A 267 7.83 -25.99 -5.81
C ASN A 267 6.57 -26.37 -5.02
N SER A 268 6.17 -27.65 -5.10
CA SER A 268 4.89 -28.11 -4.54
C SER A 268 4.72 -27.83 -3.05
N ALA A 269 5.78 -28.02 -2.25
CA ALA A 269 5.72 -27.81 -0.80
C ALA A 269 5.50 -26.33 -0.46
N GLN A 270 6.26 -25.43 -1.09
CA GLN A 270 6.14 -23.99 -0.85
C GLN A 270 4.87 -23.41 -1.46
N TYR A 271 4.47 -23.83 -2.67
CA TYR A 271 3.18 -23.44 -3.23
C TYR A 271 2.03 -23.84 -2.31
N THR A 272 2.05 -25.06 -1.77
CA THR A 272 1.00 -25.53 -0.86
C THR A 272 1.00 -24.70 0.42
N ALA A 273 2.15 -24.48 1.06
CA ALA A 273 2.23 -23.68 2.28
C ALA A 273 1.77 -22.23 2.05
N SER A 274 2.20 -21.61 0.94
CA SER A 274 1.89 -20.22 0.61
C SER A 274 0.50 -20.01 0.03
N CYS A 275 -0.13 -21.00 -0.60
CA CYS A 275 -1.45 -20.86 -1.24
C CYS A 275 -2.58 -21.64 -0.56
N GLU A 276 -2.33 -22.31 0.56
CA GLU A 276 -3.39 -22.92 1.35
C GLU A 276 -4.31 -21.82 1.90
N ILE A 277 -5.59 -21.87 1.51
CA ILE A 277 -6.62 -20.90 1.89
C ILE A 277 -7.62 -21.57 2.82
N ASP A 278 -7.97 -20.90 3.91
CA ASP A 278 -9.08 -21.34 4.74
C ASP A 278 -10.42 -21.25 4.01
N SER A 279 -11.30 -22.21 4.26
CA SER A 279 -12.66 -22.20 3.71
C SER A 279 -13.65 -21.30 4.47
N ALA A 280 -13.26 -20.75 5.62
CA ALA A 280 -14.09 -19.89 6.45
C ALA A 280 -13.27 -18.88 7.27
N VAL A 281 -13.91 -17.78 7.68
CA VAL A 281 -13.36 -16.80 8.63
C VAL A 281 -12.94 -17.51 9.92
N GLY A 282 -11.74 -17.21 10.42
CA GLY A 282 -11.22 -17.80 11.66
C GLY A 282 -10.72 -19.25 11.51
N GLY A 283 -10.45 -19.69 10.28
CA GLY A 283 -9.76 -20.95 10.04
C GLY A 283 -8.30 -20.94 10.51
N LYS A 284 -7.58 -22.05 10.27
CA LYS A 284 -6.24 -22.27 10.84
C LYS A 284 -5.19 -21.31 10.29
N ARG A 285 -5.34 -20.87 9.04
CA ARG A 285 -4.40 -19.97 8.35
C ARG A 285 -4.80 -18.50 8.48
N GLY A 286 -6.07 -18.20 8.75
CA GLY A 286 -6.62 -16.86 8.92
C GLY A 286 -6.76 -16.05 7.63
N ASN A 287 -6.60 -16.64 6.43
CA ASN A 287 -6.54 -15.93 5.15
C ASN A 287 -7.80 -16.11 4.28
N PHE A 288 -8.95 -16.44 4.88
CA PHE A 288 -10.21 -16.58 4.14
C PHE A 288 -10.53 -15.31 3.32
N LYS A 289 -10.80 -15.50 2.02
CA LYS A 289 -11.07 -14.45 1.02
C LYS A 289 -9.97 -13.39 0.84
N PHE A 290 -8.74 -13.68 1.25
CA PHE A 290 -7.62 -12.81 0.89
C PHE A 290 -7.33 -12.93 -0.60
N SER A 291 -6.86 -11.84 -1.17
CA SER A 291 -6.32 -11.78 -2.52
C SER A 291 -4.83 -12.15 -2.43
N GLU A 292 -4.52 -13.43 -2.59
CA GLU A 292 -3.18 -13.97 -2.32
C GLU A 292 -2.34 -14.15 -3.58
N ILE A 293 -1.10 -13.65 -3.54
CA ILE A 293 -0.10 -13.82 -4.60
C ILE A 293 1.25 -14.22 -4.00
N LEU A 294 2.07 -14.86 -4.82
CA LEU A 294 3.45 -15.18 -4.50
C LEU A 294 4.39 -14.24 -5.25
N LYS A 295 5.35 -13.66 -4.54
CA LYS A 295 6.39 -12.79 -5.08
C LYS A 295 7.77 -13.35 -4.72
N LEU A 296 8.84 -12.73 -5.20
CA LEU A 296 10.18 -13.27 -5.03
C LEU A 296 10.65 -13.05 -3.60
N ARG A 297 11.21 -14.07 -2.95
CA ARG A 297 11.97 -13.86 -1.70
C ARG A 297 13.34 -13.32 -2.03
N ASP A 298 13.90 -12.46 -1.20
CA ASP A 298 15.30 -12.06 -1.24
C ASP A 298 16.20 -13.30 -1.29
N GLY A 299 17.12 -13.31 -2.25
CA GLY A 299 18.24 -14.22 -2.20
C GLY A 299 19.34 -13.70 -1.28
N ALA A 300 20.40 -14.50 -1.12
CA ALA A 300 21.53 -14.15 -0.25
C ALA A 300 22.42 -13.01 -0.80
N ASP A 301 22.08 -12.42 -1.95
CA ASP A 301 22.87 -11.39 -2.63
C ASP A 301 22.00 -10.14 -2.80
N GLU A 302 22.49 -9.02 -2.26
CA GLU A 302 21.80 -7.72 -2.19
C GLU A 302 21.67 -7.02 -3.56
N SER A 303 22.26 -7.57 -4.62
CA SER A 303 22.17 -7.07 -6.00
C SER A 303 20.95 -7.59 -6.78
N GLU A 304 20.04 -8.30 -6.13
CA GLU A 304 18.92 -8.97 -6.77
C GLU A 304 17.76 -8.01 -7.09
N HIS A 305 17.03 -8.27 -8.19
CA HIS A 305 15.95 -7.47 -8.79
C HIS A 305 14.69 -7.24 -7.88
N GLY A 306 14.88 -6.95 -6.59
CA GLY A 306 13.84 -6.76 -5.58
C GLY A 306 12.92 -7.97 -5.36
N GLU A 307 12.10 -7.90 -4.31
CA GLU A 307 11.09 -8.93 -4.02
C GLU A 307 9.81 -8.70 -4.84
N LEU A 308 9.49 -7.43 -5.08
CA LEU A 308 8.25 -6.94 -5.66
C LEU A 308 8.43 -6.44 -7.11
N ASN A 309 9.14 -7.23 -7.91
CA ASN A 309 9.28 -7.01 -9.36
C ASN A 309 8.19 -7.73 -10.17
N GLY A 310 8.26 -7.69 -11.49
CA GLY A 310 7.25 -8.29 -12.38
C GLY A 310 6.95 -9.79 -12.23
N CYS A 311 7.77 -10.58 -11.52
CA CYS A 311 7.47 -11.99 -11.28
C CYS A 311 6.33 -12.17 -10.27
N THR A 312 5.28 -12.91 -10.64
CA THR A 312 4.16 -13.19 -9.75
C THR A 312 3.61 -14.57 -10.03
N GLN A 313 3.28 -15.32 -8.98
CA GLN A 313 2.47 -16.53 -9.10
C GLN A 313 1.16 -16.39 -8.34
N TYR A 314 0.05 -16.65 -9.03
CA TYR A 314 -1.29 -16.61 -8.43
C TYR A 314 -1.66 -17.91 -7.73
N CYS A 315 -2.21 -17.80 -6.53
CA CYS A 315 -2.83 -18.92 -5.83
C CYS A 315 -4.16 -19.36 -6.50
N GLY A 316 -4.60 -20.58 -6.21
CA GLY A 316 -5.88 -21.13 -6.70
C GLY A 316 -5.87 -21.70 -8.12
N GLN A 317 -4.76 -21.60 -8.86
CA GLN A 317 -4.62 -22.19 -10.20
C GLN A 317 -3.91 -23.55 -10.22
N GLY A 318 -3.32 -23.95 -9.09
CA GLY A 318 -2.50 -25.15 -8.96
C GLY A 318 -1.01 -24.88 -9.12
N GLN A 319 -0.19 -25.83 -8.63
CA GLN A 319 1.27 -25.74 -8.71
C GLN A 319 1.73 -25.60 -10.18
N GLY A 320 2.70 -24.71 -10.41
CA GLY A 320 3.25 -24.40 -11.73
C GLY A 320 2.31 -23.68 -12.71
N LYS A 321 1.14 -23.24 -12.23
CA LYS A 321 0.19 -22.42 -12.99
C LYS A 321 0.06 -21.04 -12.37
N GLY A 322 -0.51 -20.12 -13.15
CA GLY A 322 -0.72 -18.75 -12.73
C GLY A 322 0.57 -17.95 -12.56
N VAL A 323 1.69 -18.39 -13.14
CA VAL A 323 2.92 -17.60 -13.16
C VAL A 323 2.84 -16.56 -14.27
N VAL A 324 3.12 -15.31 -13.93
CA VAL A 324 3.14 -14.17 -14.83
C VAL A 324 4.44 -13.41 -14.61
N VAL A 325 5.01 -12.90 -15.70
CA VAL A 325 6.14 -11.96 -15.67
C VAL A 325 5.64 -10.65 -16.28
N THR A 326 5.25 -9.70 -15.43
CA THR A 326 4.92 -8.35 -15.87
C THR A 326 6.18 -7.71 -16.47
N PRO A 327 6.11 -7.12 -17.68
CA PRO A 327 7.21 -6.35 -18.20
C PRO A 327 7.48 -5.11 -17.33
N VAL A 328 8.71 -4.98 -16.87
CA VAL A 328 9.21 -3.81 -16.12
C VAL A 328 10.48 -3.26 -16.76
N ASN A 329 10.79 -2.00 -16.49
CA ASN A 329 11.97 -1.29 -16.98
C ASN A 329 12.61 -0.48 -15.85
N GLU A 330 13.70 -0.98 -15.30
CA GLU A 330 14.46 -0.32 -14.22
C GLU A 330 15.24 0.91 -14.73
N GLU A 331 15.53 0.98 -16.03
CA GLU A 331 16.35 2.06 -16.61
C GLU A 331 15.66 3.43 -16.53
N ILE A 332 14.34 3.45 -16.35
CA ILE A 332 13.53 4.67 -16.31
C ILE A 332 13.11 5.07 -14.89
N ASP A 333 13.50 4.30 -13.86
CA ASP A 333 13.16 4.58 -12.46
C ASP A 333 13.92 5.80 -11.93
N GLY A 334 15.08 6.11 -12.51
CA GLY A 334 15.89 7.28 -12.19
C GLY A 334 15.50 8.56 -12.94
N ASP A 335 14.49 8.50 -13.82
CA ASP A 335 14.08 9.66 -14.61
C ASP A 335 13.61 10.83 -13.73
N GLU A 336 13.66 12.04 -14.29
CA GLU A 336 13.19 13.22 -13.56
C GLU A 336 11.69 13.15 -13.26
N CYS A 337 11.35 13.45 -12.02
CA CYS A 337 9.96 13.47 -11.59
C CYS A 337 9.22 14.63 -12.25
N LYS A 338 8.16 14.31 -12.99
CA LYS A 338 7.36 15.33 -13.65
C LYS A 338 6.66 16.21 -12.61
N PRO A 339 6.55 17.52 -12.84
CA PRO A 339 5.77 18.39 -11.98
C PRO A 339 4.32 17.90 -11.94
N VAL A 340 3.81 17.63 -10.75
CA VAL A 340 2.38 17.35 -10.58
C VAL A 340 1.64 18.65 -10.93
N SER A 341 0.85 18.65 -11.99
CA SER A 341 0.14 19.87 -12.44
C SER A 341 -0.63 20.44 -11.26
N LYS A 342 -0.28 21.65 -10.82
CA LYS A 342 -0.91 22.36 -9.71
C LYS A 342 -2.37 22.67 -10.06
N SER A 343 -3.27 21.72 -9.84
CA SER A 343 -4.64 22.07 -9.52
C SER A 343 -4.67 22.28 -8.00
N PHE A 344 -5.06 23.48 -7.57
CA PHE A 344 -5.22 23.95 -6.19
C PHE A 344 -4.04 24.70 -5.52
N LYS A 345 -3.94 26.00 -5.85
CA LYS A 345 -4.04 27.03 -4.81
C LYS A 345 -5.49 26.99 -4.29
N LEU A 346 -5.75 26.37 -3.14
CA LEU A 346 -6.86 26.66 -2.23
C LEU A 346 -6.70 25.73 -1.02
N MET A 347 -7.11 26.17 0.18
CA MET A 347 -6.95 25.51 1.50
C MET A 347 -5.71 25.89 2.31
N ALA A 348 -5.32 27.16 2.32
CA ALA A 348 -4.47 27.70 3.40
C ALA A 348 -4.99 29.03 3.99
N ARG A 349 -6.27 29.37 3.77
CA ARG A 349 -6.83 30.67 4.21
C ARG A 349 -8.14 30.66 5.00
N GLU A 350 -8.66 29.50 5.42
CA GLU A 350 -9.95 29.46 6.15
C GLU A 350 -9.89 28.96 7.60
N PHE A 351 -8.73 29.02 8.26
CA PHE A 351 -8.65 28.84 9.72
C PHE A 351 -7.98 30.02 10.45
N ALA A 352 -8.11 31.21 9.89
CA ALA A 352 -7.79 32.47 10.59
C ALA A 352 -8.88 33.50 10.29
N ALA A 353 -10.04 33.34 10.91
CA ALA A 353 -11.03 34.39 11.16
C ALA A 353 -11.82 34.04 12.43
#